data_AF-A0A8T3ZYS2-F1
#
_entry.id   AF-A0A8T3ZYS2-F1
#
_cell.length_a   1.000
_cell.length_b   1.000
_cell.length_c   1.000
_cell.angle_alpha   90.00
_cell.angle_beta   90.00
_cell.angle_gamma   90.00
#
_symmetry.space_group_name_H-M   'P 1'
#
loop_
_entity.id
_entity.type
_entity.pdbx_description
1 polymer ?
#
loop_
_entity_poly.entity_id
_entity_poly.type
_entity_poly.pdbx_seq_one_letter_code
_entity_poly.pdbx_strand_id
1 'polypeptide(L)' 'MSKNPTAIVIDDDKETVGIFSEYLEMIDVNLICQGYNGKMAVELYQKQKPDVVFLDLMMSDCDGFYALENI' A
#
# COMPACT_ATOMS: atom_id res chain seq x y z
N MET A 1 -23.15 -11.15 -1.93
CA MET A 1 -22.51 -9.87 -2.31
C MET A 1 -21.04 -10.16 -2.51
N SER A 2 -20.45 -9.70 -3.62
CA SER A 2 -18.99 -9.73 -3.78
C SER A 2 -18.38 -8.81 -2.72
N LYS A 3 -17.33 -9.25 -2.03
CA LYS A 3 -16.58 -8.38 -1.11
C LYS A 3 -15.80 -7.35 -1.94
N ASN A 4 -15.76 -6.10 -1.50
CA ASN A 4 -14.91 -5.08 -2.12
C ASN A 4 -13.43 -5.49 -1.94
N PRO A 5 -12.59 -5.38 -2.99
CA PRO A 5 -11.17 -5.67 -2.88
C PRO A 5 -10.52 -4.75 -1.84
N THR A 6 -9.56 -5.29 -1.10
CA THR A 6 -8.80 -4.57 -0.09
C THR A 6 -7.43 -4.17 -0.61
N ALA A 7 -6.99 -2.96 -0.28
CA ALA A 7 -5.71 -2.44 -0.72
C ALA A 7 -4.90 -1.85 0.43
N ILE A 8 -3.58 -1.83 0.26
CA ILE A 8 -2.67 -0.95 1.01
C ILE A 8 -1.89 -0.07 0.03
N VAL A 9 -1.52 1.13 0.48
CA VAL A 9 -0.70 2.08 -0.31
C VAL A 9 0.59 2.35 0.44
N ILE A 10 1.73 2.18 -0.24
CA ILE A 10 3.08 2.33 0.26
C ILE A 10 3.82 3.34 -0.61
N ASP A 11 4.10 4.51 -0.06
CA ASP A 11 4.85 5.58 -0.72
C ASP A 11 5.39 6.51 0.37
N ASP A 12 6.66 6.95 0.30
CA ASP A 12 7.22 7.87 1.29
C ASP A 12 6.71 9.32 1.11
N ASP A 13 6.10 9.63 -0.04
CA ASP A 13 5.35 10.85 -0.29
C ASP A 13 3.90 10.74 0.22
N LYS A 14 3.61 11.49 1.29
CA LYS A 14 2.29 11.52 1.93
C LYS A 14 1.19 12.14 1.05
N GLU A 15 1.53 13.05 0.15
CA GLU A 15 0.59 13.65 -0.79
C GLU A 15 0.13 12.59 -1.79
N THR A 16 1.07 11.81 -2.34
CA THR A 16 0.75 10.67 -3.22
C THR A 16 -0.14 9.66 -2.50
N VAL A 17 0.19 9.28 -1.26
CA VAL A 17 -0.67 8.38 -0.45
C VAL A 17 -2.09 8.93 -0.30
N GLY A 18 -2.23 10.24 -0.03
CA GLY A 18 -3.53 10.90 0.09
C GLY A 18 -4.35 10.81 -1.20
N ILE A 19 -3.73 11.15 -2.33
CA ILE A 19 -4.37 11.10 -3.65
C ILE A 19 -4.84 9.67 -3.98
N PHE A 20 -4.01 8.66 -3.76
CA PHE A 20 -4.41 7.26 -3.97
C PHE A 20 -5.54 6.84 -3.04
N SER A 21 -5.56 7.32 -1.80
CA SER A 21 -6.63 7.01 -0.84
C SER A 21 -7.99 7.50 -1.33
N GLU A 22 -8.05 8.74 -1.83
CA GLU A 22 -9.25 9.31 -2.42
C GLU A 22 -9.68 8.54 -3.68
N TYR A 23 -8.75 8.24 -4.59
CA TYR A 23 -9.06 7.48 -5.81
C TYR A 23 -9.58 6.08 -5.52
N LEU A 24 -9.00 5.36 -4.55
CA LEU A 24 -9.43 4.01 -4.21
C LEU A 24 -10.84 3.98 -3.62
N GLU A 25 -11.18 4.97 -2.80
CA GLU A 25 -12.54 5.14 -2.26
C GLU A 25 -13.56 5.35 -3.39
N MET A 26 -13.22 6.16 -4.40
CA MET A 26 -14.10 6.41 -5.55
C MET A 26 -14.40 5.18 -6.41
N ILE A 27 -13.54 4.16 -6.39
CA ILE A 27 -13.69 2.93 -7.19
C ILE A 27 -14.10 1.72 -6.34
N ASP A 28 -14.64 1.95 -5.15
CA ASP A 28 -15.10 0.92 -4.21
C ASP A 28 -13.99 -0.08 -3.79
N VAL A 29 -12.73 0.38 -3.73
CA VAL A 29 -11.60 -0.36 -3.16
C VAL A 29 -11.42 0.05 -1.71
N ASN A 30 -11.43 -0.92 -0.79
CA ASN A 30 -11.28 -0.65 0.63
C ASN A 30 -9.78 -0.50 0.98
N LEU A 31 -9.31 0.74 1.14
CA LEU A 31 -7.97 1.00 1.65
C LEU A 31 -7.90 0.67 3.15
N ILE A 32 -7.19 -0.40 3.51
CA ILE A 32 -7.16 -0.89 4.89
C ILE A 32 -5.96 -0.40 5.69
N CYS A 33 -4.85 -0.03 5.05
CA CYS A 33 -3.65 0.51 5.68
C CYS A 33 -2.83 1.37 4.71
N GLN A 34 -1.99 2.25 5.26
CA GLN A 34 -1.00 3.07 4.55
C GLN A 34 0.39 2.84 5.16
N GLY A 35 1.44 2.91 4.34
CA GLY A 35 2.84 2.81 4.78
C GLY A 35 3.75 3.76 4.00
N TYR A 36 4.94 3.99 4.53
CA TYR A 36 5.84 5.07 4.07
C TYR A 36 7.31 4.61 3.89
N ASN A 37 7.52 3.30 3.81
CA ASN A 37 8.80 2.68 3.51
C ASN A 37 8.59 1.17 3.25
N GLY A 38 9.61 0.52 2.70
CA GLY A 38 9.59 -0.91 2.36
C GLY A 38 9.47 -1.84 3.57
N LYS A 39 9.97 -1.46 4.76
CA LYS A 39 9.79 -2.28 5.97
C LYS A 39 8.34 -2.33 6.41
N MET A 40 7.68 -1.17 6.46
CA MET A 40 6.24 -1.07 6.75
C MET A 40 5.43 -1.84 5.71
N ALA A 41 5.81 -1.81 4.42
CA ALA A 41 5.15 -2.58 3.38
C ALA A 41 5.08 -4.08 3.71
N VAL A 42 6.23 -4.66 4.10
CA VAL A 42 6.32 -6.08 4.48
C VAL A 42 5.47 -6.38 5.71
N GLU A 43 5.58 -5.56 6.76
CA GLU A 43 4.81 -5.74 8.01
C GLU A 43 3.30 -5.67 7.75
N LEU A 44 2.86 -4.68 6.98
CA LEU A 44 1.44 -4.46 6.67
C LEU A 44 0.89 -5.56 5.77
N TYR A 45 1.63 -5.98 4.74
CA TYR A 45 1.22 -7.08 3.87
C TYR A 45 1.04 -8.38 4.67
N GLN A 46 2.00 -8.72 5.52
CA GLN A 46 1.96 -9.95 6.32
C GLN A 46 0.80 -9.94 7.33
N LYS A 47 0.54 -8.79 7.96
CA LYS A 47 -0.53 -8.64 8.96
C LYS A 47 -1.93 -8.56 8.37
N GLN A 48 -2.08 -7.83 7.26
CA GLN A 48 -3.39 -7.47 6.72
C GLN A 48 -3.84 -8.36 5.57
N LYS A 49 -2.89 -8.98 4.84
CA LYS A 49 -3.16 -9.82 3.66
C LYS A 49 -4.13 -9.15 2.66
N PRO A 50 -3.77 -7.95 2.15
CA PRO A 50 -4.62 -7.24 1.20
C PRO A 50 -4.70 -7.98 -0.15
N ASP A 51 -5.71 -7.66 -0.94
CA ASP A 51 -5.85 -8.16 -2.32
C ASP A 51 -4.90 -7.43 -3.29
N VAL A 52 -4.60 -6.15 -3.02
CA VAL A 52 -3.72 -5.29 -3.84
C VAL A 52 -2.75 -4.49 -2.97
N VAL A 53 -1.52 -4.33 -3.45
CA VAL A 53 -0.52 -3.43 -2.87
C VAL A 53 -0.14 -2.39 -3.93
N PHE A 54 -0.34 -1.11 -3.61
CA PHE A 54 0.25 0.00 -4.37
C PHE A 54 1.59 0.32 -3.72
N LEU A 55 2.68 0.17 -4.46
CA LEU A 55 4.05 0.23 -3.93
C LEU A 55 4.89 1.16 -4.79
N ASP A 56 5.37 2.25 -4.20
CA ASP A 56 6.47 3.00 -4.78
C ASP A 56 7.78 2.19 -4.70
N LEU A 57 8.56 2.26 -5.77
CA LEU A 57 9.85 1.59 -5.87
C LEU A 57 10.99 2.48 -5.36
N MET A 58 10.84 3.80 -5.39
CA MET A 58 11.91 4.77 -5.18
C MET A 58 11.75 5.54 -3.87
N MET A 59 11.79 4.82 -2.73
CA MET A 59 11.70 5.43 -1.40
C MET A 59 13.08 5.66 -0.78
N SER A 60 13.20 6.72 0.01
CA SER A 60 14.46 7.14 0.66
C SER A 60 14.92 6.20 1.79
N ASP A 61 13.99 5.68 2.59
CA ASP A 61 14.23 4.71 3.66
C ASP A 61 13.69 3.33 3.24
N CYS A 62 14.57 2.34 3.05
CA CYS A 62 14.24 0.97 2.62
C CYS A 62 13.27 0.93 1.42
N ASP A 63 13.82 0.77 0.22
CA ASP A 63 13.06 0.94 -1.02
C ASP A 63 11.97 -0.13 -1.28
N GLY A 64 11.19 0.07 -2.34
CA GLY A 64 10.13 -0.86 -2.73
C GLY A 64 10.65 -2.17 -3.31
N PHE A 65 11.89 -2.24 -3.77
CA PHE A 65 12.48 -3.50 -4.23
C PHE A 65 12.67 -4.46 -3.06
N TYR A 66 13.15 -3.96 -1.91
CA TYR A 66 13.18 -4.75 -0.69
C TYR A 66 11.80 -5.30 -0.33
N ALA A 67 10.76 -4.47 -0.39
CA ALA A 67 9.41 -4.92 -0.08
C ALA A 67 8.94 -6.03 -1.04
N LEU A 68 9.14 -5.85 -2.34
CA LEU A 68 8.75 -6.80 -3.37
C LEU A 68 9.39 -8.19 -3.19
N GLU A 69 10.63 -8.25 -2.70
CA GLU A 69 11.32 -9.51 -2.43
C GLU A 69 10.82 -10.24 -1.15
N ASN A 70 10.07 -9.55 -0.29
CA ASN A 70 9.73 -10.03 1.07
C ASN A 70 8.22 -10.16 1.35
N ILE A 71 7.36 -9.97 0.35
CA ILE A 71 5.89 -10.13 0.45
C ILE A 71 5.38 -11.35 -0.30
#